data_AF-A0A257M532-F1
#
_entry.id   AF-A0A257M532-F1
#
_cell.length_a   1.000
_cell.length_b   1.000
_cell.length_c   1.000
_cell.angle_alpha   90.00
_cell.angle_beta   90.00
_cell.angle_gamma   90.00
#
_symmetry.space_group_name_H-M   'P 1'
#
loop_
_entity.id
_entity.type
_entity.pdbx_description
1 polymer ?
#
loop_
_entity_poly.entity_id
_entity_poly.type
_entity_poly.pdbx_seq_one_letter_code
_entity_poly.pdbx_strand_id
1 'polypeptide(L)'
;MRDQIAEALDEMEHRLHGLLDSKGRVAEETHALRKLGKSIRGGLNLFGLPKSAVRAIGAIGRLLGGPRDAVSRRTTWQRLALAEGPHAEESSVAAIGALLEQHARSAARRPPSQTITWAEVRLRHTRAALSAIPEEALSHRAEKGLRKLCKHLRADLRSIVTDHGEHEFHDLRKAIKAWLGALHHLGIPKDERISEFTDLLGDMNDL
;
A
#
# COMPACT_ATOMS: atom_id res chain seq x y z
N MET A 1 -12.90 16.73 1.02
CA MET A 1 -11.55 16.38 0.48
C MET A 1 -10.50 16.24 1.58
N ARG A 2 -10.23 17.29 2.39
CA ARG A 2 -9.34 17.19 3.56
C ARG A 2 -9.89 16.21 4.60
N ASP A 3 -11.19 16.31 4.90
CA ASP A 3 -11.83 15.53 5.95
C ASP A 3 -11.85 14.03 5.61
N GLN A 4 -12.01 13.66 4.34
CA GLN A 4 -11.88 12.27 3.89
C GLN A 4 -10.49 11.67 4.17
N ILE A 5 -9.42 12.47 4.15
CA ILE A 5 -8.08 12.01 4.52
C ILE A 5 -7.96 11.93 6.03
N ALA A 6 -8.55 12.89 6.77
CA ALA A 6 -8.58 12.86 8.22
C ALA A 6 -9.32 11.62 8.75
N GLU A 7 -10.49 11.31 8.19
CA GLU A 7 -11.24 10.08 8.46
C GLU A 7 -10.42 8.83 8.13
N ALA A 8 -9.70 8.82 7.00
CA ALA A 8 -8.83 7.70 6.66
C ALA A 8 -7.65 7.54 7.64
N LEU A 9 -7.12 8.64 8.20
CA LEU A 9 -6.09 8.58 9.25
C LEU A 9 -6.67 8.02 10.56
N ASP A 10 -7.90 8.39 10.92
CA ASP A 10 -8.60 7.87 12.11
C ASP A 10 -8.91 6.38 11.95
N GLU A 11 -9.38 5.96 10.77
CA GLU A 11 -9.59 4.55 10.44
C GLU A 11 -8.27 3.76 10.50
N MET A 12 -7.15 4.37 10.08
CA MET A 12 -5.84 3.73 10.18
C MET A 12 -5.41 3.55 11.64
N GLU A 13 -5.66 4.54 12.49
CA GLU A 13 -5.43 4.45 13.94
C GLU A 13 -6.30 3.36 14.58
N HIS A 14 -7.59 3.35 14.28
CA HIS A 14 -8.53 2.34 14.78
C HIS A 14 -8.09 0.90 14.41
N ARG A 15 -7.69 0.69 13.15
CA ARG A 15 -7.17 -0.61 12.70
C ARG A 15 -5.86 -1.01 13.36
N LEU A 16 -4.98 -0.06 13.65
CA LEU A 16 -3.73 -0.33 14.37
C LEU A 16 -4.01 -0.85 15.78
N HIS A 17 -4.99 -0.29 16.49
CA HIS A 17 -5.44 -0.82 17.77
C HIS A 17 -6.08 -2.21 17.62
N GLY A 18 -6.89 -2.39 16.57
CA GLY A 18 -7.50 -3.68 16.26
C GLY A 18 -6.50 -4.82 16.02
N LEU A 19 -5.24 -4.52 15.64
CA LEU A 19 -4.20 -5.55 15.52
C LEU A 19 -3.85 -6.21 16.85
N LEU A 20 -3.93 -5.48 17.96
CA LEU A 20 -3.65 -6.02 19.31
C LEU A 20 -4.68 -7.07 19.72
N ASP A 21 -5.92 -6.90 19.28
CA ASP A 21 -7.07 -7.76 19.61
C ASP A 21 -7.46 -8.74 18.51
N SER A 22 -6.74 -8.73 17.38
CA SER A 22 -7.03 -9.62 16.26
C SER A 22 -6.88 -11.09 16.68
N LYS A 23 -7.99 -11.84 16.62
CA LYS A 23 -8.09 -13.29 16.91
C LYS A 23 -7.47 -14.13 15.79
N GLY A 24 -6.23 -13.83 15.40
CA GLY A 24 -5.50 -14.55 14.34
C GLY A 24 -5.63 -13.98 12.92
N ARG A 25 -6.41 -12.90 12.72
CA ARG A 25 -6.58 -12.22 11.41
C ARG A 25 -5.53 -11.14 11.12
N VAL A 26 -4.32 -11.29 11.66
CA VAL A 26 -3.26 -10.26 11.58
C VAL A 26 -2.90 -9.94 10.12
N ALA A 27 -2.82 -10.94 9.24
CA ALA A 27 -2.45 -10.74 7.84
C ALA A 27 -3.49 -9.95 7.03
N GLU A 28 -4.78 -10.19 7.28
CA GLU A 28 -5.89 -9.49 6.62
C GLU A 28 -5.96 -8.03 7.07
N GLU A 29 -5.87 -7.79 8.38
CA GLU A 29 -5.85 -6.43 8.94
C GLU A 29 -4.61 -5.65 8.47
N THR A 30 -3.45 -6.32 8.42
CA THR A 30 -2.23 -5.77 7.84
C THR A 30 -2.41 -5.39 6.36
N HIS A 31 -3.10 -6.23 5.58
CA HIS A 31 -3.39 -5.93 4.17
C HIS A 31 -4.31 -4.72 4.03
N ALA A 32 -5.37 -4.65 4.83
CA ALA A 32 -6.28 -3.51 4.87
C ALA A 32 -5.54 -2.22 5.25
N LEU A 33 -4.70 -2.26 6.30
CA LEU A 33 -3.83 -1.16 6.70
C LEU A 33 -2.87 -0.72 5.59
N ARG A 34 -2.26 -1.66 4.86
CA ARG A 34 -1.38 -1.34 3.72
C ARG A 34 -2.15 -0.74 2.55
N LYS A 35 -3.37 -1.19 2.27
CA LYS A 35 -4.25 -0.59 1.25
C LYS A 35 -4.62 0.84 1.66
N LEU A 36 -5.08 1.04 2.89
CA LEU A 36 -5.43 2.34 3.44
C LEU A 36 -4.23 3.31 3.43
N GLY A 37 -3.07 2.87 3.89
CA GLY A 37 -1.83 3.66 3.86
C GLY A 37 -1.33 4.00 2.45
N LYS A 38 -1.68 3.23 1.41
CA LYS A 38 -1.44 3.63 0.01
C LYS A 38 -2.38 4.77 -0.38
N SER A 39 -3.66 4.68 -0.04
CA SER A 39 -4.66 5.73 -0.31
C SER A 39 -4.29 7.04 0.39
N ILE A 40 -4.04 6.99 1.69
CA ILE A 40 -3.65 8.16 2.51
C ILE A 40 -2.44 8.86 1.90
N ARG A 41 -1.38 8.12 1.52
CA ARG A 41 -0.20 8.73 0.87
C ARG A 41 -0.55 9.45 -0.42
N GLY A 42 -1.50 8.94 -1.21
CA GLY A 42 -2.05 9.64 -2.36
C GLY A 42 -2.69 10.98 -1.97
N GLY A 43 -3.57 10.97 -0.96
CA GLY A 43 -4.17 12.19 -0.41
C GLY A 43 -3.17 13.19 0.16
N LEU A 44 -2.13 12.72 0.87
CA LEU A 44 -1.07 13.59 1.39
C LEU A 44 -0.26 14.25 0.25
N ASN A 45 0.03 13.50 -0.82
CA ASN A 45 0.68 14.06 -2.00
C ASN A 45 -0.23 15.05 -2.74
N LEU A 46 -1.54 14.79 -2.80
CA LEU A 46 -2.54 15.68 -3.38
C LEU A 46 -2.53 17.06 -2.71
N PHE A 47 -2.41 17.12 -1.38
CA PHE A 47 -2.35 18.40 -0.66
C PHE A 47 -0.93 18.95 -0.46
N GLY A 48 0.07 18.30 -1.04
CA GLY A 48 1.47 18.75 -0.99
C GLY A 48 2.07 18.72 0.42
N LEU A 49 1.69 17.74 1.24
CA LEU A 49 2.21 17.59 2.60
C LEU A 49 3.72 17.29 2.58
N PRO A 50 4.44 17.56 3.69
CA PRO A 50 5.85 17.27 3.80
C PRO A 50 6.16 15.80 3.48
N LYS A 51 7.28 15.56 2.79
CA LYS A 51 7.75 14.19 2.46
C LYS A 51 7.88 13.31 3.70
N SER A 52 8.18 13.88 4.87
CA SER A 52 8.26 13.19 6.15
C SER A 52 6.92 12.54 6.54
N ALA A 53 5.79 13.22 6.35
CA ALA A 53 4.46 12.69 6.62
C ALA A 53 4.13 11.50 5.68
N VAL A 54 4.36 11.68 4.38
CA VAL A 54 4.18 10.60 3.38
C VAL A 54 5.06 9.39 3.68
N ARG A 55 6.32 9.61 4.07
CA ARG A 55 7.25 8.55 4.46
C ARG A 55 6.83 7.85 5.74
N ALA A 56 6.27 8.57 6.71
CA ALA A 56 5.81 8.01 7.96
C ALA A 56 4.66 7.02 7.74
N ILE A 57 3.63 7.39 6.95
CA ILE A 57 2.55 6.46 6.58
C ILE A 57 3.11 5.24 5.84
N GLY A 58 4.06 5.44 4.93
CA GLY A 58 4.73 4.35 4.23
C GLY A 58 5.53 3.44 5.16
N ALA A 59 6.14 4.00 6.21
CA ALA A 59 6.91 3.25 7.20
C ALA A 59 6.00 2.41 8.09
N ILE A 60 4.82 2.91 8.51
CA ILE A 60 3.83 2.10 9.24
C ILE A 60 3.48 0.85 8.43
N GLY A 61 3.15 1.02 7.14
CA GLY A 61 2.84 -0.12 6.26
C GLY A 61 4.00 -1.10 6.04
N ARG A 62 5.26 -0.66 6.15
CA ARG A 62 6.45 -1.53 6.04
C ARG A 62 6.76 -2.27 7.34
N LEU A 63 6.63 -1.60 8.48
CA LEU A 63 6.82 -2.21 9.80
C LEU A 63 5.85 -3.38 10.01
N LEU A 64 4.66 -3.30 9.42
CA LEU A 64 3.65 -4.34 9.44
C LEU A 64 3.75 -5.31 8.24
N GLY A 65 4.67 -5.10 7.31
CA GLY A 65 4.68 -5.78 6.00
C GLY A 65 4.98 -7.28 6.04
N GLY A 66 5.78 -7.73 7.02
CA GLY A 66 6.25 -9.12 7.15
C GLY A 66 5.15 -10.18 7.08
N PRO A 67 4.11 -10.14 7.94
CA PRO A 67 2.98 -11.07 7.88
C PRO A 67 2.36 -11.18 6.49
N ARG A 68 2.12 -10.04 5.82
CA ARG A 68 1.45 -10.02 4.51
C ARG A 68 2.35 -10.54 3.39
N ASP A 69 3.63 -10.22 3.41
CA ASP A 69 4.58 -10.65 2.38
C ASP A 69 4.79 -12.18 2.44
N ALA A 70 4.84 -12.75 3.64
CA ALA A 70 4.91 -14.20 3.83
C ALA A 70 3.68 -14.93 3.27
N VAL A 71 2.47 -14.39 3.51
CA VAL A 71 1.23 -14.92 2.90
C VAL A 71 1.24 -14.78 1.38
N SER A 72 1.75 -13.66 0.82
CA SER A 72 1.83 -13.47 -0.63
C SER A 72 2.68 -14.54 -1.28
N ARG A 73 3.88 -14.80 -0.75
CA ARG A 73 4.78 -15.83 -1.28
C ARG A 73 4.12 -17.21 -1.29
N ARG A 74 3.38 -17.56 -0.23
CA ARG A 74 2.61 -18.81 -0.18
C ARG A 74 1.55 -18.89 -1.27
N THR A 75 0.76 -17.83 -1.45
CA THR A 75 -0.31 -17.81 -2.48
C THR A 75 0.25 -17.81 -3.90
N THR A 76 1.34 -17.08 -4.15
CA THR A 76 2.04 -17.10 -5.45
C THR A 76 2.59 -18.50 -5.75
N TRP A 77 3.22 -19.15 -4.78
CA TRP A 77 3.70 -20.53 -4.93
C TRP A 77 2.58 -21.51 -5.28
N GLN A 78 1.42 -21.41 -4.61
CA GLN A 78 0.25 -22.23 -4.93
C GLN A 78 -0.26 -22.01 -6.36
N ARG A 79 -0.27 -20.77 -6.84
CA ARG A 79 -0.66 -20.45 -8.23
C ARG A 79 0.32 -21.03 -9.24
N LEU A 80 1.63 -20.92 -9.01
CA LEU A 80 2.67 -21.44 -9.89
C LEU A 80 2.64 -22.97 -9.95
N ALA A 81 2.52 -23.64 -8.80
CA ALA A 81 2.41 -25.10 -8.73
C ALA A 81 1.18 -25.66 -9.48
N LEU A 82 0.08 -24.89 -9.56
CA LEU A 82 -1.11 -25.25 -10.33
C LEU A 82 -0.95 -24.98 -11.84
N ALA A 83 -0.13 -24.00 -12.23
CA ALA A 83 0.04 -23.57 -13.61
C ALA A 83 1.07 -24.39 -14.40
N GLU A 84 2.12 -24.90 -13.76
CA GLU A 84 3.22 -25.60 -14.44
C GLU A 84 3.04 -27.13 -14.57
N GLY A 85 1.94 -27.69 -14.05
CA GLY A 85 1.72 -29.15 -14.03
C GLY A 85 2.71 -29.90 -13.11
N PRO A 86 2.60 -31.23 -12.97
CA PRO A 86 3.27 -32.01 -11.91
C PRO A 86 4.76 -32.30 -12.20
N HIS A 87 5.54 -31.30 -12.64
CA HIS A 87 6.93 -31.50 -13.10
C HIS A 87 8.01 -30.71 -12.33
N ALA A 88 7.80 -30.54 -11.03
CA ALA A 88 8.91 -30.50 -10.08
C ALA A 88 8.66 -31.61 -9.07
N GLU A 89 9.66 -32.46 -8.79
CA GLU A 89 9.57 -33.61 -7.87
C GLU A 89 8.56 -33.30 -6.75
N GLU A 90 7.45 -34.05 -6.67
CA GLU A 90 6.32 -33.73 -5.79
C GLU A 90 6.76 -33.43 -4.34
N SER A 91 7.85 -34.07 -3.92
CA SER A 91 8.51 -33.88 -2.63
C SER A 91 9.15 -32.50 -2.44
N SER A 92 9.87 -31.98 -3.43
CA SER A 92 10.49 -30.64 -3.39
C SER A 92 9.45 -29.53 -3.43
N VAL A 93 8.39 -29.69 -4.24
CA VAL A 93 7.29 -28.72 -4.31
C VAL A 93 6.50 -28.69 -3.00
N ALA A 94 6.20 -29.87 -2.45
CA ALA A 94 5.54 -29.99 -1.16
C ALA A 94 6.41 -29.45 -0.01
N ALA A 95 7.72 -29.70 -0.03
CA ALA A 95 8.65 -29.19 0.97
C ALA A 95 8.73 -27.66 0.96
N ILE A 96 8.85 -27.04 -0.21
CA ILE A 96 8.83 -25.57 -0.35
C ILE A 96 7.48 -25.02 0.11
N GLY A 97 6.38 -25.64 -0.29
CA GLY A 97 5.03 -25.27 0.16
C GLY A 97 4.88 -25.32 1.68
N ALA A 98 5.37 -26.39 2.33
CA ALA A 98 5.34 -26.55 3.78
C ALA A 98 6.20 -25.50 4.51
N LEU A 99 7.38 -25.15 3.98
CA LEU A 99 8.22 -24.09 4.53
C LEU A 99 7.56 -22.71 4.42
N LEU A 100 6.91 -22.42 3.28
CA LEU A 100 6.16 -21.17 3.09
C LEU A 100 4.94 -21.08 4.01
N GLU A 101 4.21 -22.19 4.20
CA GLU A 101 3.12 -22.32 5.18
C GLU A 101 3.63 -22.03 6.60
N GLN A 102 4.75 -22.64 7.00
CA GLN A 102 5.37 -22.42 8.31
C GLN A 102 5.80 -20.95 8.50
N HIS A 103 6.40 -20.33 7.48
CA HIS A 103 6.80 -18.93 7.51
C HIS A 103 5.58 -18.02 7.61
N ALA A 104 4.53 -18.24 6.82
CA ALA A 104 3.30 -17.45 6.88
C ALA A 104 2.64 -17.53 8.28
N ARG A 105 2.56 -18.73 8.88
CA ARG A 105 2.06 -18.91 10.25
C ARG A 105 2.92 -18.20 11.28
N SER A 106 4.24 -18.29 11.15
CA SER A 106 5.20 -17.67 12.07
C SER A 106 5.20 -16.14 11.96
N ALA A 107 4.96 -15.60 10.76
CA ALA A 107 4.89 -14.18 10.49
C ALA A 107 3.54 -13.57 10.90
N ALA A 108 2.47 -14.36 11.07
CA ALA A 108 1.14 -13.91 11.53
C ALA A 108 1.11 -13.51 13.02
N ARG A 109 2.26 -13.16 13.61
CA ARG A 109 2.36 -12.67 14.99
C ARG A 109 1.90 -11.23 15.06
N ARG A 110 1.32 -10.87 16.20
CA ARG A 110 0.95 -9.49 16.51
C ARG A 110 2.20 -8.60 16.54
N PRO A 111 2.11 -7.37 16.04
CA PRO A 111 3.20 -6.42 16.20
C PRO A 111 3.40 -6.08 17.69
N PRO A 112 4.64 -5.77 18.12
CA PRO A 112 4.89 -5.23 19.45
C PRO A 112 4.07 -3.95 19.71
N SER A 113 3.62 -3.74 20.94
CA SER A 113 2.84 -2.55 21.31
C SER A 113 3.60 -1.24 21.04
N GLN A 114 4.94 -1.25 21.19
CA GLN A 114 5.80 -0.11 20.87
C GLN A 114 5.69 0.30 19.38
N THR A 115 5.45 -0.64 18.47
CA THR A 115 5.23 -0.35 17.05
C THR A 115 3.92 0.40 16.84
N ILE A 116 2.87 0.03 17.58
CA ILE A 116 1.57 0.70 17.53
C ILE A 116 1.68 2.11 18.10
N THR A 117 2.26 2.27 19.29
CA THR A 117 2.51 3.58 19.91
C THR A 117 3.33 4.51 19.01
N TRP A 118 4.37 3.98 18.35
CA TRP A 118 5.15 4.76 17.38
C TRP A 118 4.29 5.22 16.18
N ALA A 119 3.44 4.33 15.67
CA ALA A 119 2.56 4.63 14.54
C ALA A 119 1.53 5.72 14.90
N GLU A 120 0.91 5.66 16.07
CA GLU A 120 -0.02 6.68 16.59
C GLU A 120 0.61 8.08 16.63
N VAL A 121 1.84 8.19 17.15
CA VAL A 121 2.57 9.47 17.17
C VAL A 121 2.73 10.03 15.76
N ARG A 122 3.04 9.18 14.78
CA ARG A 122 3.18 9.58 13.38
C ARG A 122 1.87 9.95 12.72
N LEU A 123 0.78 9.26 13.05
CA LEU A 123 -0.57 9.59 12.58
C LEU A 123 -1.00 10.95 13.13
N ARG A 124 -0.82 11.21 14.43
CA ARG A 124 -1.11 12.52 15.05
C ARG A 124 -0.33 13.66 14.40
N HIS A 125 0.97 13.49 14.17
CA HIS A 125 1.77 14.50 13.48
C HIS A 125 1.29 14.74 12.04
N THR A 126 0.89 13.67 11.34
CA THR A 126 0.36 13.77 9.98
C THR A 126 -1.00 14.49 9.97
N ARG A 127 -1.87 14.18 10.93
CA ARG A 127 -3.17 14.84 11.12
C ARG A 127 -2.98 16.33 11.42
N ALA A 128 -2.08 16.68 12.33
CA ALA A 128 -1.78 18.08 12.64
C ALA A 128 -1.27 18.84 11.39
N ALA A 129 -0.39 18.23 10.60
CA ALA A 129 0.10 18.85 9.36
C ALA A 129 -1.00 19.01 8.30
N LEU A 130 -1.96 18.08 8.24
CA LEU A 130 -3.13 18.17 7.36
C LEU A 130 -4.10 19.27 7.81
N SER A 131 -4.39 19.35 9.11
CA SER A 131 -5.25 20.38 9.72
C SER A 131 -4.67 21.78 9.63
N ALA A 132 -3.33 21.91 9.57
CA ALA A 132 -2.65 23.19 9.41
C ALA A 132 -2.81 23.81 8.01
N ILE A 133 -3.47 23.13 7.07
CA ILE A 133 -3.75 23.68 5.75
C ILE A 133 -4.98 24.58 5.84
N PRO A 134 -4.85 25.89 5.50
CA PRO A 134 -5.98 26.80 5.48
C PRO A 134 -7.04 26.37 4.48
N GLU A 135 -8.31 26.60 4.80
CA GLU A 135 -9.46 26.18 3.99
C GLU A 135 -9.39 26.81 2.58
N GLU A 136 -9.04 28.09 2.52
CA GLU A 136 -8.84 28.86 1.30
C GLU A 136 -7.73 28.32 0.39
N ALA A 137 -6.78 27.55 0.95
CA ALA A 137 -5.68 26.97 0.20
C ALA A 137 -5.98 25.55 -0.32
N LEU A 138 -7.08 24.91 0.09
CA LEU A 138 -7.36 23.51 -0.22
C LEU A 138 -7.50 23.25 -1.71
N SER A 139 -8.35 24.02 -2.40
CA SER A 139 -8.59 23.85 -3.83
C SER A 139 -7.33 24.04 -4.65
N HIS A 140 -6.57 25.11 -4.37
CA HIS A 140 -5.31 25.39 -5.07
C HIS A 140 -4.27 24.29 -4.84
N ARG A 141 -4.12 23.81 -3.60
CA ARG A 141 -3.19 22.73 -3.28
C ARG A 141 -3.58 21.44 -3.96
N ALA A 142 -4.87 21.06 -3.94
CA ALA A 142 -5.37 19.87 -4.58
C ALA A 142 -5.13 19.90 -6.10
N GLU A 143 -5.45 21.01 -6.78
CA GLU A 143 -5.20 21.16 -8.21
C GLU A 143 -3.70 21.05 -8.54
N LYS A 144 -2.85 21.72 -7.76
CA LYS A 144 -1.39 21.67 -7.92
C LYS A 144 -0.84 20.25 -7.67
N GLY A 145 -1.30 19.58 -6.63
CA GLY A 145 -0.87 18.22 -6.29
C GLY A 145 -1.33 17.19 -7.32
N LEU A 146 -2.56 17.30 -7.80
CA LEU A 146 -3.08 16.44 -8.87
C LEU A 146 -2.27 16.61 -10.16
N ARG A 147 -1.99 17.86 -10.58
CA ARG A 147 -1.11 18.13 -11.72
C ARG A 147 0.28 17.50 -11.56
N LYS A 148 0.85 17.57 -10.36
CA LYS A 148 2.16 16.96 -10.06
C LYS A 148 2.11 15.43 -10.13
N LEU A 149 1.07 14.81 -9.58
CA LEU A 149 0.86 13.36 -9.66
C LEU A 149 0.70 12.90 -11.10
N CYS A 150 -0.13 13.59 -11.90
CA CYS A 150 -0.30 13.30 -13.31
C CYS A 150 1.01 13.48 -14.10
N LYS A 151 1.79 14.52 -13.80
CA LYS A 151 3.09 14.74 -14.44
C LYS A 151 4.07 13.59 -14.15
N HIS A 152 4.12 13.14 -12.90
CA HIS A 152 5.01 12.04 -12.50
C HIS A 152 4.57 10.72 -13.15
N LEU A 153 3.28 10.40 -13.09
CA LEU A 153 2.72 9.22 -13.74
C LEU A 153 3.04 9.16 -15.25
N ARG A 154 2.90 10.28 -15.97
CA ARG A 154 3.26 10.38 -17.39
C ARG A 154 4.76 10.25 -17.65
N ALA A 155 5.60 10.64 -16.69
CA ALA A 155 7.04 10.43 -16.82
C ALA A 155 7.36 8.94 -16.69
N ASP A 156 6.83 8.28 -15.67
CA ASP A 156 7.08 6.86 -15.41
C ASP A 156 6.52 5.96 -16.53
N LEU A 157 5.32 6.28 -17.03
CA LEU A 157 4.74 5.58 -18.20
C LEU A 157 5.63 5.71 -19.45
N ARG A 158 6.20 6.90 -19.69
CA ARG A 158 7.09 7.10 -20.84
C ARG A 158 8.38 6.31 -20.68
N SER A 159 8.96 6.31 -19.48
CA SER A 159 10.18 5.56 -19.16
C SER A 159 10.03 4.09 -19.54
N ILE A 160 8.94 3.43 -19.09
CA ILE A 160 8.67 2.01 -19.39
C ILE A 160 8.57 1.73 -20.88
N VAL A 161 7.90 2.61 -21.63
CA VAL A 161 7.75 2.47 -23.07
C VAL A 161 9.11 2.61 -23.78
N THR A 162 10.04 3.37 -23.21
CA THR A 162 11.34 3.65 -23.84
C THR A 162 12.50 2.77 -23.37
N ASP A 163 12.56 2.35 -22.12
CA ASP A 163 13.76 1.74 -21.51
C ASP A 163 13.60 0.28 -21.04
N HIS A 164 12.38 -0.29 -21.14
CA HIS A 164 12.08 -1.73 -20.94
C HIS A 164 12.66 -2.37 -19.66
N GLY A 165 12.98 -1.60 -18.62
CA GLY A 165 13.66 -2.08 -17.42
C GLY A 165 12.70 -2.54 -16.31
N GLU A 166 13.02 -3.64 -15.62
CA GLU A 166 12.24 -4.15 -14.46
C GLU A 166 12.08 -3.13 -13.32
N HIS A 167 13.09 -2.28 -13.11
CA HIS A 167 13.05 -1.23 -12.08
C HIS A 167 11.95 -0.18 -12.34
N GLU A 168 11.50 -0.03 -13.59
CA GLU A 168 10.53 1.00 -13.95
C GLU A 168 9.08 0.61 -13.59
N PHE A 169 8.74 -0.69 -13.61
CA PHE A 169 7.39 -1.17 -13.28
C PHE A 169 7.01 -0.91 -11.81
N HIS A 170 7.95 -1.07 -10.88
CA HIS A 170 7.71 -0.81 -9.46
C HIS A 170 7.41 0.66 -9.19
N ASP A 171 8.15 1.56 -9.84
CA ASP A 171 7.96 2.99 -9.68
C ASP A 171 6.66 3.47 -10.35
N LEU A 172 6.33 2.95 -11.54
CA LEU A 172 5.01 3.17 -12.14
C LEU A 172 3.88 2.69 -11.23
N ARG A 173 4.00 1.48 -10.66
CA ARG A 173 3.00 0.92 -9.73
C ARG A 173 2.80 1.82 -8.52
N LYS A 174 3.87 2.40 -7.97
CA LYS A 174 3.78 3.38 -6.87
C LYS A 174 3.08 4.66 -7.32
N ALA A 175 3.42 5.18 -8.50
CA ALA A 175 2.84 6.41 -9.03
C ALA A 175 1.34 6.27 -9.30
N ILE A 176 0.91 5.17 -9.92
CA ILE A 176 -0.51 4.86 -10.16
C ILE A 176 -1.26 4.74 -8.84
N LYS A 177 -0.72 4.01 -7.85
CA LYS A 177 -1.38 3.87 -6.54
C LYS A 177 -1.52 5.19 -5.80
N ALA A 178 -0.51 6.07 -5.90
CA ALA A 178 -0.59 7.41 -5.32
C ALA A 178 -1.66 8.26 -6.02
N TRP A 179 -1.72 8.18 -7.35
CA TRP A 179 -2.74 8.90 -8.14
C TRP A 179 -4.15 8.39 -7.87
N LEU A 180 -4.38 7.07 -7.85
CA LEU A 180 -5.68 6.47 -7.49
C LEU A 180 -6.11 6.82 -6.06
N GLY A 181 -5.17 6.86 -5.12
CA GLY A 181 -5.43 7.33 -3.75
C GLY A 181 -5.88 8.79 -3.73
N ALA A 182 -5.24 9.65 -4.53
CA ALA A 182 -5.65 11.05 -4.66
C ALA A 182 -7.07 11.19 -5.25
N LEU A 183 -7.39 10.44 -6.32
CA LEU A 183 -8.73 10.45 -6.92
C LEU A 183 -9.81 10.03 -5.92
N HIS A 184 -9.54 8.99 -5.12
CA HIS A 184 -10.46 8.52 -4.09
C HIS A 184 -10.81 9.64 -3.10
N HIS A 185 -9.83 10.40 -2.62
CA HIS A 185 -10.05 11.53 -1.70
C HIS A 185 -10.62 12.80 -2.35
N LEU A 186 -10.71 12.82 -3.69
CA LEU A 186 -11.46 13.80 -4.45
C LEU A 186 -12.90 13.35 -4.73
N GLY A 187 -13.29 12.13 -4.31
CA GLY A 187 -14.60 11.54 -4.63
C GLY A 187 -14.74 11.15 -6.11
N ILE A 188 -13.63 11.05 -6.85
CA ILE A 188 -13.65 10.67 -8.26
C ILE A 188 -13.70 9.14 -8.35
N PRO A 189 -14.69 8.55 -9.06
CA PRO A 189 -14.79 7.11 -9.24
C PRO A 189 -13.54 6.52 -9.90
N LYS A 190 -13.21 5.28 -9.55
CA LYS A 190 -12.13 4.56 -10.23
C LYS A 190 -12.65 4.04 -11.58
N ASP A 191 -11.89 4.27 -12.65
CA ASP A 191 -12.10 3.57 -13.93
C ASP A 191 -11.67 2.10 -13.77
N GLU A 192 -12.52 1.17 -14.17
CA GLU A 192 -12.30 -0.27 -14.06
C GLU A 192 -11.02 -0.72 -14.79
N ARG A 193 -10.75 -0.16 -15.97
CA ARG A 193 -9.55 -0.50 -16.77
C ARG A 193 -8.27 -0.11 -16.04
N ILE A 194 -8.31 0.97 -15.27
CA ILE A 194 -7.18 1.42 -14.46
C ILE A 194 -6.98 0.52 -13.24
N SER A 195 -8.07 -0.01 -12.68
CA SER A 195 -8.00 -1.01 -11.62
C SER A 195 -7.34 -2.28 -12.12
N GLU A 196 -7.80 -2.81 -13.26
CA GLU A 196 -7.23 -4.00 -13.90
C GLU A 196 -5.74 -3.82 -14.21
N PHE A 197 -5.35 -2.68 -14.79
CA PHE A 197 -3.93 -2.38 -15.04
C PHE A 197 -3.09 -2.32 -13.76
N THR A 198 -3.65 -1.81 -12.66
CA THR A 198 -2.97 -1.76 -11.36
C THR A 198 -2.78 -3.15 -10.76
N ASP A 199 -3.74 -4.05 -11.00
CA ASP A 199 -3.68 -5.44 -10.56
C ASP A 199 -2.67 -6.24 -11.39
N LEU A 200 -2.60 -6.01 -12.71
CA LEU A 200 -1.56 -6.57 -13.59
C LEU A 200 -0.14 -6.16 -13.16
N LEU A 201 0.10 -4.87 -12.92
CA LEU A 201 1.35 -4.37 -12.33
C LEU A 201 1.57 -4.92 -10.90
N GLY A 202 0.50 -5.36 -10.25
CA GLY A 202 0.53 -6.07 -8.99
C GLY A 202 1.15 -7.45 -9.13
N ASP A 203 0.56 -8.26 -10.00
CA ASP A 203 0.98 -9.63 -10.28
C ASP A 203 2.41 -9.67 -10.82
N MET A 204 2.78 -8.76 -11.73
CA MET A 204 4.15 -8.67 -12.27
C MET A 204 5.23 -8.38 -11.20
N ASN A 205 4.89 -7.70 -10.11
CA ASN A 205 5.83 -7.41 -9.03
C ASN A 205 5.86 -8.53 -7.97
N ASP A 206 4.82 -9.35 -7.92
CA ASP A 206 4.71 -10.44 -6.97
C ASP A 206 5.35 -11.74 -7.51
N LEU A 207 5.54 -11.83 -8.85
CA LEU A 207 6.48 -12.73 -9.53
C LEU A 207 7.93 -12.31 -9.26
#